data_AF-A0A1C6IVZ0-F1
#
_entry.id   AF-A0A1C6IVZ0-F1
#
_cell.length_a   1.000
_cell.length_b   1.000
_cell.length_c   1.000
_cell.angle_alpha   90.00
_cell.angle_beta   90.00
_cell.angle_gamma   90.00
#
_symmetry.space_group_name_H-M   'P 1'
#
loop_
_entity.id
_entity.type
_entity.pdbx_description
1 polymer ?
#
loop_
_entity_poly.entity_id
_entity_poly.type
_entity_poly.pdbx_seq_one_letter_code
_entity_poly.pdbx_strand_id
1 'polypeptide(L)'
;MEAAADLGLVTLGGDPAGVYLGGERRWVAVCAPGGYQWRPRTGDKVLVVKAGDQREIPCLAGVRQPEIQEKEEPLEAGAVRITGGSGRMDLNAKGVVLDGKETALKGRVTVNGERLEDLVRRIAADVVSSMLG
;
A
#
# COMPACT_ATOMS: atom_id res chain seq x y z
N MET A 1 -7.40 -23.44 25.14
CA MET A 1 -8.19 -22.59 24.22
C MET A 1 -7.24 -22.11 23.14
N GLU A 2 -7.57 -22.30 21.86
CA GLU A 2 -6.72 -21.79 20.77
C GLU A 2 -6.64 -20.24 20.84
N ALA A 3 -5.74 -19.59 20.10
CA ALA A 3 -5.77 -18.14 19.92
C ALA A 3 -6.81 -17.73 18.86
N ALA A 4 -7.44 -16.56 18.99
CA ALA A 4 -8.41 -16.06 18.01
C ALA A 4 -7.73 -15.55 16.71
N ALA A 5 -6.43 -15.28 16.79
CA ALA A 5 -5.59 -14.93 15.65
C ALA A 5 -4.18 -15.46 15.88
N ASP A 6 -3.42 -15.62 14.79
CA ASP A 6 -2.03 -16.06 14.82
C ASP A 6 -1.25 -15.48 13.62
N LEU A 7 0.08 -15.56 13.67
CA LEU A 7 0.93 -15.22 12.53
C LEU A 7 1.16 -16.45 11.66
N GLY A 8 0.79 -16.34 10.38
CA GLY A 8 1.03 -17.36 9.37
C GLY A 8 2.14 -16.96 8.39
N LEU A 9 2.68 -17.96 7.70
CA LEU A 9 3.57 -17.74 6.55
C LEU A 9 2.79 -18.01 5.27
N VAL A 10 2.73 -17.05 4.36
CA VAL A 10 2.08 -17.24 3.06
C VAL A 10 2.87 -18.24 2.22
N THR A 11 2.21 -19.31 1.79
CA THR A 11 2.79 -20.36 0.93
C THR A 11 2.39 -20.15 -0.53
N LEU A 12 1.18 -19.65 -0.78
CA LEU A 12 0.67 -19.27 -2.09
C LEU A 12 0.04 -17.87 -2.03
N GLY A 13 0.64 -16.91 -2.73
CA GLY A 13 0.10 -15.55 -2.81
C GLY A 13 -1.14 -15.44 -3.69
N GLY A 14 -2.08 -14.56 -3.36
CA GLY A 14 -3.34 -14.44 -4.07
C GLY A 14 -4.50 -13.99 -3.21
N ASP A 15 -5.68 -13.94 -3.82
CA ASP A 15 -6.96 -14.01 -3.12
C ASP A 15 -7.86 -14.97 -3.93
N PRO A 16 -8.13 -16.18 -3.43
CA PRO A 16 -7.71 -16.66 -2.11
C PRO A 16 -6.23 -17.08 -2.07
N ALA A 17 -5.66 -17.09 -0.86
CA ALA A 17 -4.26 -17.41 -0.60
C ALA A 17 -4.09 -18.79 0.06
N GLY A 18 -2.83 -19.24 0.12
CA GLY A 18 -2.38 -20.35 0.97
C GLY A 18 -1.51 -19.84 2.12
N VAL A 19 -1.69 -20.39 3.32
CA VAL A 19 -0.96 -19.98 4.53
C VAL A 19 -0.66 -21.18 5.43
N TYR A 20 0.52 -21.17 6.04
CA TYR A 20 0.94 -22.18 7.01
C TYR A 20 0.81 -21.65 8.46
N LEU A 21 0.05 -22.36 9.30
CA LEU A 21 -0.25 -22.03 10.71
C LEU A 21 0.04 -23.22 11.66
N GLY A 22 1.09 -23.99 11.36
CA GLY A 22 1.33 -25.32 11.95
C GLY A 22 0.75 -26.47 11.09
N GLY A 23 -0.03 -26.11 10.08
CA GLY A 23 -0.45 -26.94 8.95
C GLY A 23 -0.85 -26.05 7.78
N GLU A 24 -0.79 -26.59 6.57
CA GLU A 24 -1.15 -25.86 5.35
C GLU A 24 -2.66 -25.62 5.30
N ARG A 25 -3.06 -24.37 5.05
CA ARG A 25 -4.42 -23.97 4.74
C ARG A 25 -4.46 -23.37 3.34
N ARG A 26 -5.41 -23.82 2.52
CA ARG A 26 -5.61 -23.31 1.16
C ARG A 26 -6.97 -22.64 1.05
N TRP A 27 -7.13 -21.83 0.01
CA TRP A 27 -8.39 -21.12 -0.27
C TRP A 27 -8.78 -20.15 0.85
N VAL A 28 -7.79 -19.51 1.51
CA VAL A 28 -7.99 -18.57 2.61
C VAL A 28 -8.25 -17.18 2.04
N ALA A 29 -9.39 -16.58 2.39
CA ALA A 29 -9.77 -15.26 1.92
C ALA A 29 -8.84 -14.16 2.46
N VAL A 30 -8.65 -13.10 1.67
CA VAL A 30 -7.93 -11.89 2.08
C VAL A 30 -8.92 -10.78 2.42
N CYS A 31 -8.86 -10.31 3.67
CA CYS A 31 -9.59 -9.15 4.15
C CYS A 31 -8.68 -7.92 4.13
N ALA A 32 -9.15 -6.84 3.53
CA ALA A 32 -8.49 -5.54 3.51
C ALA A 32 -9.51 -4.45 3.91
N PRO A 33 -9.05 -3.26 4.38
CA PRO A 33 -9.96 -2.14 4.59
C PRO A 33 -10.76 -1.82 3.32
N GLY A 34 -11.99 -1.33 3.47
CA GLY A 34 -12.85 -1.00 2.32
C GLY A 34 -12.16 -0.05 1.33
N GLY A 35 -12.18 -0.40 0.04
CA GLY A 35 -11.48 0.36 -1.01
C GLY A 35 -10.02 -0.04 -1.23
N TYR A 36 -9.45 -0.91 -0.40
CA TYR A 36 -8.12 -1.47 -0.59
C TYR A 36 -8.21 -2.87 -1.19
N GLN A 37 -7.34 -3.16 -2.15
CA GLN A 37 -7.11 -4.51 -2.64
C GLN A 37 -5.64 -4.85 -2.46
N TRP A 38 -5.37 -5.90 -1.69
CA TRP A 38 -4.03 -6.36 -1.40
C TRP A 38 -3.90 -7.82 -1.78
N ARG A 39 -2.78 -8.16 -2.43
CA ARG A 39 -2.41 -9.54 -2.76
C ARG A 39 -1.17 -9.94 -1.95
N PRO A 40 -1.31 -10.82 -0.94
CA PRO A 40 -0.17 -11.36 -0.21
C PRO A 40 0.83 -12.02 -1.15
N ARG A 41 2.13 -11.89 -0.84
CA ARG A 41 3.22 -12.55 -1.55
C ARG A 41 3.64 -13.81 -0.78
N THR A 42 4.04 -14.86 -1.50
CA THR A 42 4.70 -16.02 -0.88
C THR A 42 5.89 -15.57 -0.04
N GLY A 43 5.97 -16.05 1.20
CA GLY A 43 6.97 -15.65 2.18
C GLY A 43 6.54 -14.52 3.12
N ASP A 44 5.44 -13.82 2.86
CA ASP A 44 4.93 -12.79 3.77
C ASP A 44 4.51 -13.42 5.10
N LYS A 45 4.89 -12.78 6.22
CA LYS A 45 4.35 -13.08 7.54
C LYS A 45 3.07 -12.29 7.74
N VAL A 46 1.95 -12.98 7.89
CA VAL A 46 0.61 -12.41 7.82
C VAL A 46 -0.17 -12.68 9.08
N LEU A 47 -1.00 -11.72 9.49
CA LEU A 47 -1.98 -11.92 10.55
C LEU A 47 -3.14 -12.74 9.97
N VAL A 48 -3.38 -13.92 10.55
CA VAL A 48 -4.55 -14.74 10.25
C VAL A 48 -5.54 -14.61 11.40
N VAL A 49 -6.73 -14.10 11.10
CA VAL A 49 -7.87 -14.08 12.03
C VAL A 49 -8.67 -15.35 11.82
N LYS A 50 -8.92 -16.10 12.89
CA LYS A 50 -9.66 -17.36 12.85
C LYS A 50 -11.11 -17.08 13.24
N ALA A 51 -11.95 -16.80 12.25
CA ALA A 51 -13.35 -16.41 12.42
C ALA A 51 -14.30 -17.62 12.34
N GLY A 52 -15.60 -17.36 12.54
CA GLY A 52 -16.66 -18.35 12.54
C GLY A 52 -16.78 -19.12 13.86
N ASP A 53 -17.88 -19.84 14.00
CA ASP A 53 -18.08 -20.75 15.13
C ASP A 53 -16.99 -21.81 15.10
N GLN A 54 -16.37 -22.08 16.25
CA GLN A 54 -15.21 -22.97 16.36
C GLN A 54 -13.96 -22.55 15.56
N ARG A 55 -13.92 -21.33 14.99
CA ARG A 55 -12.73 -20.71 14.36
C ARG A 55 -12.25 -21.38 13.07
N GLU A 56 -13.18 -22.02 12.36
CA GLU A 56 -12.86 -22.76 11.13
C GLU A 56 -12.81 -21.90 9.86
N ILE A 57 -13.11 -20.60 9.96
CA ILE A 57 -13.15 -19.68 8.83
C ILE A 57 -11.97 -18.70 8.94
N PRO A 58 -10.74 -19.09 8.58
CA PRO A 58 -9.60 -18.20 8.62
C PRO A 58 -9.68 -17.15 7.51
N CYS A 59 -9.23 -15.94 7.81
CA CYS A 59 -8.95 -14.92 6.81
C CYS A 59 -7.65 -14.19 7.12
N LEU A 60 -6.98 -13.72 6.07
CA LEU A 60 -5.78 -12.89 6.16
C LEU A 60 -6.20 -11.44 6.37
N ALA A 61 -5.64 -10.76 7.36
CA ALA A 61 -6.03 -9.38 7.69
C ALA A 61 -4.93 -8.33 7.43
N GLY A 62 -3.70 -8.77 7.17
CA GLY A 62 -2.58 -7.88 6.88
C GLY A 62 -1.23 -8.57 7.01
N VAL A 63 -0.17 -7.84 6.67
CA VAL A 63 1.22 -8.28 6.86
C VAL A 63 1.73 -7.75 8.20
N ARG A 64 2.50 -8.57 8.93
CA ARG A 64 3.28 -8.08 10.07
C ARG A 64 4.24 -7.01 9.56
N GLN A 65 4.23 -5.83 10.18
CA GLN A 65 5.17 -4.78 9.79
C GLN A 65 6.61 -5.32 9.78
N PRO A 66 7.38 -5.04 8.72
CA PRO A 66 8.78 -5.42 8.69
C PRO A 66 9.51 -4.71 9.83
N GLU A 67 10.57 -5.34 10.33
CA GLU A 67 11.52 -4.63 11.18
C GLU A 67 12.16 -3.51 10.35
N ILE A 68 12.29 -2.33 10.96
CA ILE A 68 12.88 -1.17 10.31
C ILE A 68 14.32 -1.55 9.97
N GLN A 69 14.63 -1.58 8.67
CA GLN A 69 15.98 -1.86 8.22
C GLN A 69 16.86 -0.64 8.48
N GLU A 70 18.15 -0.84 8.76
CA GLU A 70 19.09 0.25 9.08
C GLU A 70 19.13 1.39 8.04
N LYS A 71 18.76 1.09 6.79
CA LYS A 71 18.75 2.03 5.67
C LYS A 71 17.40 2.70 5.43
N GLU A 72 16.36 2.33 6.17
CA GLU A 72 15.02 2.87 5.99
C GLU A 72 14.71 3.90 7.07
N GLU A 73 14.34 5.11 6.66
CA GLU A 73 13.91 6.12 7.60
C GLU A 73 12.61 5.68 8.31
N PRO A 74 12.60 5.72 9.66
CA PRO A 74 11.42 5.39 10.43
C PRO A 74 10.30 6.39 10.16
N LEU A 75 9.05 5.93 10.25
CA LEU A 75 7.90 6.82 10.15
C LEU A 75 7.79 7.70 11.39
N GLU A 76 7.49 8.98 11.17
CA GLU A 76 7.02 9.89 12.22
C GLU A 76 5.70 9.38 12.81
N ALA A 77 5.40 9.74 14.07
CA ALA A 77 4.15 9.34 14.72
C ALA A 77 2.93 9.83 13.90
N GLY A 78 2.04 8.89 13.55
CA GLY A 78 0.85 9.18 12.75
C GLY A 78 1.09 9.23 11.23
N ALA A 79 2.33 9.11 10.75
CA ALA A 79 2.61 8.98 9.33
C ALA A 79 2.19 7.61 8.78
N VAL A 80 1.86 7.56 7.49
CA VAL A 80 1.41 6.35 6.80
C VAL A 80 2.30 6.11 5.59
N ARG A 81 2.74 4.87 5.39
CA ARG A 81 3.48 4.41 4.22
C ARG A 81 2.74 3.27 3.55
N ILE A 82 2.51 3.39 2.25
CA ILE A 82 1.95 2.34 1.39
C ILE A 82 3.06 1.89 0.45
N THR A 83 3.37 0.59 0.47
CA THR A 83 4.43 0.00 -0.38
C THR A 83 3.86 -1.08 -1.29
N GLY A 84 4.43 -1.17 -2.50
CA GLY A 84 4.09 -2.19 -3.48
C GLY A 84 5.25 -2.39 -4.46
N GLY A 85 5.99 -3.50 -4.29
CA GLY A 85 7.21 -3.71 -5.08
C GLY A 85 8.25 -2.62 -4.78
N SER A 86 8.68 -1.88 -5.81
CA SER A 86 9.57 -0.72 -5.67
C SER A 86 8.85 0.62 -5.53
N GLY A 87 7.52 0.64 -5.56
CA GLY A 87 6.71 1.85 -5.41
C GLY A 87 6.36 2.12 -3.96
N ARG A 88 6.33 3.39 -3.58
CA ARG A 88 6.05 3.87 -2.24
C ARG A 88 5.25 5.17 -2.25
N MET A 89 4.28 5.28 -1.35
CA MET A 89 3.60 6.53 -1.01
C MET A 89 3.74 6.79 0.48
N ASP A 90 4.31 7.93 0.83
CA ASP A 90 4.41 8.40 2.21
C ASP A 90 3.49 9.59 2.42
N LEU A 91 2.65 9.51 3.46
CA LEU A 91 1.82 10.59 3.94
C LEU A 91 2.27 10.97 5.35
N ASN A 92 2.67 12.23 5.54
CA ASN A 92 3.08 12.77 6.83
C ASN A 92 2.63 14.24 6.97
N ALA A 93 3.03 14.89 8.07
CA ALA A 93 2.66 16.28 8.36
C ALA A 93 3.16 17.30 7.32
N LYS A 94 4.19 16.95 6.52
CA LYS A 94 4.74 17.78 5.44
C LYS A 94 4.01 17.58 4.11
N GLY A 95 3.19 16.54 3.98
CA GLY A 95 2.39 16.27 2.79
C GLY A 95 2.51 14.83 2.30
N VAL A 96 2.34 14.65 0.99
CA VAL A 96 2.41 13.35 0.30
C VAL A 96 3.64 13.29 -0.59
N VAL A 97 4.43 12.23 -0.47
CA VAL A 97 5.56 11.92 -1.35
C VAL A 97 5.28 10.60 -2.07
N LEU A 98 5.37 10.62 -3.40
CA LEU A 98 5.33 9.44 -4.25
C LEU A 98 6.74 9.13 -4.73
N ASP A 99 7.22 7.92 -4.44
CA ASP A 99 8.56 7.45 -4.78
C ASP A 99 8.52 6.10 -5.50
N GLY A 100 9.44 5.91 -6.44
CA GLY A 100 9.50 4.77 -7.33
C GLY A 100 10.08 5.15 -8.69
N LYS A 101 10.17 4.16 -9.59
CA LYS A 101 10.75 4.37 -10.92
C LYS A 101 9.90 5.31 -11.81
N GLU A 102 8.58 5.28 -11.64
CA GLU A 102 7.64 6.08 -12.42
C GLU A 102 6.40 6.38 -11.57
N THR A 103 5.87 7.60 -11.72
CA THR A 103 4.52 7.96 -11.26
C THR A 103 3.71 8.41 -12.47
N ALA A 104 2.79 7.58 -12.93
CA ALA A 104 1.91 7.89 -14.05
C ALA A 104 0.59 8.51 -13.54
N LEU A 105 0.35 9.79 -13.86
CA LEU A 105 -0.93 10.46 -13.62
C LEU A 105 -1.79 10.36 -14.88
N LYS A 106 -2.99 9.78 -14.75
CA LYS A 106 -3.95 9.65 -15.86
C LYS A 106 -5.23 10.41 -15.54
N GLY A 107 -5.84 10.98 -16.57
CA GLY A 107 -7.03 11.82 -16.43
C GLY A 107 -6.69 13.26 -16.09
N ARG A 108 -7.65 14.00 -15.54
CA ARG A 108 -7.49 15.42 -15.23
C ARG A 108 -6.61 15.60 -14.00
N VAL A 109 -5.51 16.36 -14.16
CA VAL A 109 -4.66 16.80 -13.06
C VAL A 109 -4.89 18.29 -12.83
N THR A 110 -5.13 18.68 -11.58
CA THR A 110 -5.28 20.08 -11.17
C THR A 110 -4.28 20.44 -10.08
N VAL A 111 -3.68 21.62 -10.19
CA VAL A 111 -2.77 22.19 -9.19
C VAL A 111 -3.42 23.48 -8.69
N ASN A 112 -3.73 23.55 -7.38
CA ASN A 112 -4.42 24.69 -6.77
C ASN A 112 -5.74 25.09 -7.48
N GLY A 113 -6.46 24.11 -8.03
CA GLY A 113 -7.73 24.32 -8.74
C GLY A 113 -7.60 24.66 -10.25
N GLU A 114 -6.40 24.97 -10.74
CA GLU A 114 -6.11 25.18 -12.17
C GLU A 114 -5.75 23.84 -12.83
N ARG A 115 -6.15 23.59 -14.09
CA ARG A 115 -5.70 22.38 -14.79
C ARG A 115 -4.20 22.46 -15.04
N LEU A 116 -3.48 21.36 -14.87
CA LEU A 116 -2.05 21.32 -15.11
C LEU A 116 -1.69 21.78 -16.54
N GLU A 117 -2.50 21.42 -17.54
CA GLU A 117 -2.33 21.88 -18.92
C GLU A 117 -2.43 23.41 -19.05
N ASP A 118 -3.39 24.03 -18.37
CA ASP A 118 -3.60 25.49 -18.41
C ASP A 118 -2.47 26.21 -17.67
N LEU A 119 -2.06 25.68 -16.51
CA LEU A 119 -0.93 26.15 -15.73
C LEU A 119 0.36 26.15 -16.57
N VAL A 120 0.65 25.05 -17.25
CA VAL A 120 1.85 24.93 -18.11
C VAL A 120 1.79 25.91 -19.28
N ARG A 121 0.63 26.04 -19.94
CA ARG A 121 0.44 27.00 -21.05
C ARG A 121 0.68 28.43 -20.60
N ARG A 122 0.14 28.81 -19.44
CA ARG A 122 0.29 30.15 -18.86
C ARG A 122 1.75 30.45 -18.53
N ILE A 123 2.43 29.54 -17.82
CA ILE A 123 3.85 29.70 -17.50
C ILE A 123 4.70 29.83 -18.78
N ALA A 124 4.43 29.00 -19.80
CA ALA A 124 5.14 29.07 -21.07
C ALA A 124 4.92 30.43 -21.78
N ALA A 125 3.70 30.95 -21.78
CA ALA A 125 3.38 32.26 -22.35
C ALA A 125 4.08 33.41 -21.61
N ASP A 126 4.09 33.38 -20.27
CA ASP A 126 4.76 34.38 -19.42
C ASP A 126 6.26 34.41 -19.70
N VAL A 127 6.90 33.23 -19.81
CA VAL A 127 8.32 33.11 -20.16
C VAL A 127 8.61 33.69 -21.54
N VAL A 128 7.82 33.32 -22.57
CA VAL A 128 8.01 33.85 -23.94
C VAL A 128 7.84 35.36 -23.98
N SER A 129 6.83 35.91 -23.30
CA SER A 129 6.61 37.36 -23.24
C SER A 129 7.78 38.10 -22.60
N SER A 130 8.41 37.50 -21.56
CA SER A 130 9.57 38.10 -20.88
C SER A 130 10.84 38.10 -21.72
N MET A 131 10.94 37.27 -22.77
CA MET A 131 12.08 37.23 -23.69
C MET A 131 11.94 38.19 -24.89
N LEU A 132 10.72 38.64 -25.17
CA LEU A 132 10.40 39.50 -26.33
C LEU A 132 10.24 40.98 -25.96
N GLY A 133 10.21 41.31 -24.66
CA GLY A 133 10.30 42.66 -24.12
C GLY A 133 11.71 42.98 -23.62
#